data_AF-A0A2J6HL68-F1
#
_entry.id   AF-A0A2J6HL68-F1
#
_cell.length_a   1.000
_cell.length_b   1.000
_cell.length_c   1.000
_cell.angle_alpha   90.00
_cell.angle_beta   90.00
_cell.angle_gamma   90.00
#
_symmetry.space_group_name_H-M   'P 1'
#
loop_
_entity.id
_entity.type
_entity.pdbx_description
1 polymer ?
#
loop_
_entity_poly.entity_id
_entity_poly.type
_entity_poly.pdbx_seq_one_letter_code
_entity_poly.pdbx_strand_id
1 'polypeptide(L)'
;MGIDYSIFVMRGLIQGYKYGLKDLSSYKVSVLLSVLTTILGIGVLIFAKHPALRSIAIMSIIGIATVVFITFTILPGIFSWLVTYKKGLRNRPVTFLDFIFSIISLFVFIGGALLMGLFALILEIIPANRLKKKWLFHVIFSKLTWFLIYLNFLSPKKIINPHKEDFKKPAIIIANHQSHIDLMLMMLLNPRILIVTNSRNYYHPVHGKAIRYADFLPHDAGYEKLTEMAAQKVKEGYSIMIFPEGHRSDTGEIRRFHKGAFQLAHDLKIDVLPIIIHGQNQCLKKSEFFLKRGTVVTTILPRIDLSKNEFGETIKEQTKGIQAYFKDEYAKVQSQFETPGYFSDYIKKNYLYKGPVLEWYTKIKIRLEKNYAFFDEIVPKKARITDLGCGYGYLDYMLSLTSAERLITGIDYDHDKIKIAQNCAIKNDQITFTAGNIIKLDFNESDVFILNDVLHYMPINLQIQTIEKCIAKLTTKGMIIIRDADKSLQKRH
;
A
#
# COMPACT_ATOMS: atom_id res chain seq x y z
N MET A 1 -1.83 -33.03 19.68
CA MET A 1 -0.38 -32.78 19.75
C MET A 1 0.10 -31.77 18.72
N GLY A 2 0.11 -32.06 17.41
CA GLY A 2 0.77 -31.15 16.47
C GLY A 2 0.09 -29.82 16.22
N ILE A 3 -1.25 -29.79 16.30
CA ILE A 3 -2.04 -28.56 16.28
C ILE A 3 -1.72 -27.70 17.51
N ASP A 4 -1.58 -28.32 18.68
CA ASP A 4 -1.34 -27.62 19.95
C ASP A 4 0.01 -26.89 19.95
N TYR A 5 1.06 -27.54 19.42
CA TYR A 5 2.38 -26.93 19.28
C TYR A 5 2.34 -25.70 18.38
N SER A 6 1.67 -25.82 17.23
CA SER A 6 1.48 -24.71 16.30
C SER A 6 0.66 -23.57 16.92
N ILE A 7 -0.41 -23.86 17.67
CA ILE A 7 -1.21 -22.86 18.37
C ILE A 7 -0.35 -22.10 19.39
N PHE A 8 0.47 -22.81 20.17
CA PHE A 8 1.27 -22.19 21.22
C PHE A 8 2.34 -21.26 20.65
N VAL A 9 3.04 -21.70 19.60
CA VAL A 9 4.01 -20.83 18.89
C VAL A 9 3.32 -19.66 18.21
N MET A 10 2.17 -19.87 17.58
CA MET A 10 1.39 -18.79 16.96
C MET A 10 0.93 -17.75 17.98
N ARG A 11 0.52 -18.17 19.20
CA ARG A 11 0.20 -17.23 20.30
C ARG A 11 1.39 -16.36 20.67
N GLY A 12 2.58 -16.97 20.79
CA GLY A 12 3.81 -16.21 21.03
C GLY A 12 4.09 -15.21 19.90
N LEU A 13 4.01 -15.64 18.65
CA LEU A 13 4.23 -14.78 17.48
C LEU A 13 3.25 -13.59 17.43
N ILE A 14 1.96 -13.85 17.70
CA ILE A 14 0.92 -12.81 17.80
C ILE A 14 1.22 -11.86 18.95
N GLN A 15 1.64 -12.36 20.12
CA GLN A 15 1.97 -11.52 21.27
C GLN A 15 3.18 -10.62 20.96
N GLY A 16 4.22 -11.16 20.32
CA GLY A 16 5.37 -10.40 19.86
C GLY A 16 4.98 -9.32 18.84
N TYR A 17 4.13 -9.66 17.87
CA TYR A 17 3.58 -8.69 16.92
C TYR A 17 2.63 -7.67 17.56
N LYS A 18 1.92 -8.04 18.63
CA LYS A 18 0.98 -7.17 19.35
C LYS A 18 1.71 -6.11 20.15
N TYR A 19 2.67 -6.52 20.99
CA TYR A 19 3.33 -5.66 21.97
C TYR A 19 4.77 -5.24 21.62
N GLY A 20 5.34 -5.77 20.54
CA GLY A 20 6.73 -5.48 20.14
C GLY A 20 7.77 -6.26 20.95
N LEU A 21 7.33 -7.27 21.71
CA LEU A 21 8.19 -8.10 22.54
C LEU A 21 8.90 -9.16 21.68
N LYS A 22 10.21 -9.35 21.90
CA LYS A 22 11.02 -10.33 21.16
C LYS A 22 11.16 -11.68 21.86
N ASP A 23 10.73 -11.78 23.12
CA ASP A 23 10.96 -12.98 23.90
C ASP A 23 9.86 -14.03 23.66
N LEU A 24 10.21 -15.05 22.88
CA LEU A 24 9.39 -16.23 22.59
C LEU A 24 9.93 -17.47 23.34
N SER A 25 10.91 -17.30 24.24
CA SER A 25 11.63 -18.41 24.85
C SER A 25 10.71 -19.34 25.64
N SER A 26 9.83 -18.79 26.48
CA SER A 26 8.84 -19.54 27.26
C SER A 26 7.94 -20.40 26.37
N TYR A 27 7.52 -19.86 25.21
CA TYR A 27 6.69 -20.58 24.26
C TYR A 27 7.41 -21.79 23.65
N LYS A 28 8.66 -21.57 23.20
CA LYS A 28 9.48 -22.62 22.59
C LYS A 28 9.86 -23.70 23.60
N VAL A 29 10.25 -23.33 24.82
CA VAL A 29 10.64 -24.28 25.87
C VAL A 29 9.49 -25.20 26.24
N SER A 30 8.27 -24.67 26.41
CA SER A 30 7.10 -25.51 26.76
C SER A 30 6.79 -26.54 25.67
N VAL A 31 6.87 -26.16 24.39
CA VAL A 31 6.68 -27.09 23.27
C VAL A 31 7.79 -28.14 23.24
N LEU A 32 9.04 -27.75 23.43
CA LEU A 32 10.18 -28.69 23.45
C LEU A 32 10.05 -29.72 24.57
N LEU A 33 9.66 -29.31 25.78
CA LEU A 33 9.40 -30.21 26.90
C LEU A 33 8.25 -31.19 26.61
N SER A 34 7.15 -30.70 26.01
CA SER A 34 6.04 -31.57 25.60
C SER A 34 6.42 -32.56 24.51
N VAL A 35 7.23 -32.13 23.54
CA VAL A 35 7.75 -33.00 22.47
C VAL A 35 8.64 -34.09 23.04
N LEU A 36 9.58 -33.72 23.92
CA LEU A 36 10.51 -34.66 24.54
C LEU A 36 9.77 -35.73 25.34
N THR A 37 8.83 -35.32 26.20
CA THR A 37 8.02 -36.26 27.01
C THR A 37 7.19 -37.19 26.13
N THR A 38 6.60 -36.69 25.04
CA THR A 38 5.82 -37.51 24.10
C THR A 38 6.70 -38.50 23.34
N ILE A 39 7.86 -38.07 22.84
CA ILE A 39 8.81 -38.93 22.14
C ILE A 39 9.35 -40.01 23.08
N LEU A 40 9.66 -39.68 24.34
CA LEU A 40 10.10 -40.66 25.33
C LEU A 40 8.99 -41.69 25.62
N GLY A 41 7.74 -41.24 25.86
CA GLY A 41 6.62 -42.13 26.13
C GLY A 41 6.30 -43.09 24.97
N ILE A 42 6.21 -42.56 23.74
CA ILE A 42 5.96 -43.37 22.54
C ILE A 42 7.19 -44.20 22.15
N GLY A 43 8.39 -43.68 22.42
CA GLY A 43 9.66 -44.34 22.10
C GLY A 43 9.84 -45.69 22.78
N VAL A 44 9.24 -45.89 23.96
CA VAL A 44 9.23 -47.20 24.65
C VAL A 44 8.58 -48.28 23.78
N LEU A 45 7.56 -47.93 22.98
CA LEU A 45 6.84 -48.88 22.11
C LEU A 45 7.69 -49.38 20.93
N ILE A 46 8.81 -48.73 20.60
CA ILE A 46 9.76 -49.22 19.58
C ILE A 46 10.35 -50.58 19.99
N PHE A 47 10.51 -50.80 21.29
CA PHE A 47 11.06 -52.03 21.86
C PHE A 47 9.99 -53.11 22.09
N ALA A 48 8.72 -52.83 21.76
CA ALA A 48 7.66 -53.81 21.87
C ALA A 48 7.87 -54.96 20.86
N LYS A 49 7.63 -56.20 21.31
CA LYS A 49 7.70 -57.40 20.45
C LYS A 49 6.64 -57.42 19.36
N HIS A 50 5.48 -56.79 19.60
CA HIS A 50 4.37 -56.80 18.67
C HIS A 50 4.64 -55.84 17.49
N PRO A 51 4.67 -56.33 16.23
CA PRO A 51 5.09 -55.54 15.08
C PRO A 51 4.23 -54.28 14.87
N ALA A 52 2.91 -54.37 15.14
CA ALA A 52 2.03 -53.21 15.02
C ALA A 52 2.39 -52.06 15.99
N LEU A 53 2.81 -52.37 17.22
CA LEU A 53 3.18 -51.33 18.21
C LEU A 53 4.47 -50.62 17.79
N ARG A 54 5.43 -51.35 17.24
CA ARG A 54 6.67 -50.80 16.70
C ARG A 54 6.41 -49.87 15.51
N SER A 55 5.53 -50.28 14.58
CA SER A 55 5.13 -49.44 13.44
C SER A 55 4.42 -48.16 13.88
N ILE A 56 3.49 -48.24 14.84
CA ILE A 56 2.81 -47.06 15.41
C ILE A 56 3.82 -46.09 16.03
N ALA A 57 4.80 -46.61 16.78
CA ALA A 57 5.83 -45.79 17.42
C ALA A 57 6.68 -45.02 16.40
N ILE A 58 7.19 -45.71 15.38
CA ILE A 58 8.03 -45.10 14.32
C ILE A 58 7.25 -44.02 13.57
N MET A 59 6.03 -44.32 13.12
CA MET A 59 5.19 -43.36 12.40
C MET A 59 4.87 -42.13 13.25
N SER A 60 4.61 -42.34 14.55
CA SER A 60 4.33 -41.25 15.48
C SER A 60 5.54 -40.36 15.71
N ILE A 61 6.74 -40.92 15.85
CA ILE A 61 7.98 -40.14 16.02
C ILE A 61 8.29 -39.31 14.79
N ILE A 62 8.19 -39.90 13.59
CA ILE A 62 8.35 -39.18 12.33
C ILE A 62 7.33 -38.03 12.25
N GLY A 63 6.06 -38.32 12.55
CA GLY A 63 5.00 -37.31 12.57
C GLY A 63 5.28 -36.17 13.55
N ILE A 64 5.73 -36.47 14.76
CA ILE A 64 6.10 -35.45 15.76
C ILE A 64 7.28 -34.62 15.28
N ALA A 65 8.33 -35.24 14.73
CA ALA A 65 9.50 -34.53 14.21
C ALA A 65 9.12 -33.58 13.06
N THR A 66 8.28 -34.03 12.13
CA THR A 66 7.75 -33.19 11.04
C THR A 66 6.95 -32.01 11.58
N VAL A 67 6.04 -32.25 12.53
CA VAL A 67 5.24 -31.21 13.16
C VAL A 67 6.12 -30.17 13.86
N VAL A 68 7.16 -30.60 14.57
CA VAL A 68 8.11 -29.72 15.27
C VAL A 68 8.87 -28.85 14.28
N PHE A 69 9.34 -29.44 13.18
CA PHE A 69 9.98 -28.70 12.09
C PHE A 69 9.06 -27.65 11.48
N ILE A 70 7.81 -28.01 11.15
CA ILE A 70 6.81 -27.08 10.62
C ILE A 70 6.55 -25.95 11.63
N THR A 71 6.36 -26.29 12.89
CA THR A 71 6.00 -25.37 13.97
C THR A 71 7.10 -24.35 14.26
N PHE A 72 8.37 -24.74 14.22
CA PHE A 72 9.49 -23.84 14.55
C PHE A 72 10.14 -23.16 13.34
N THR A 73 9.92 -23.68 12.12
CA THR A 73 10.55 -23.15 10.90
C THR A 73 9.54 -22.54 9.95
N ILE A 74 8.59 -23.35 9.45
CA ILE A 74 7.66 -22.92 8.39
C ILE A 74 6.65 -21.91 8.93
N LEU A 75 6.04 -22.20 10.08
CA LEU A 75 5.00 -21.36 10.66
C LEU A 75 5.49 -19.94 11.00
N PRO A 76 6.63 -19.73 11.69
CA PRO A 76 7.17 -18.39 11.91
C PRO A 76 7.59 -17.70 10.61
N GLY A 77 8.12 -18.46 9.63
CA GLY A 77 8.46 -17.94 8.31
C GLY A 77 7.26 -17.36 7.57
N ILE A 78 6.14 -18.10 7.53
CA ILE A 78 4.89 -17.64 6.92
C ILE A 78 4.33 -16.44 7.69
N PHE A 79 4.26 -16.50 9.02
CA PHE A 79 3.75 -15.38 9.81
C PHE A 79 4.56 -14.10 9.59
N SER A 80 5.90 -14.21 9.63
CA SER A 80 6.80 -13.10 9.34
C SER A 80 6.58 -12.55 7.93
N TRP A 81 6.40 -13.41 6.93
CA TRP A 81 6.14 -12.99 5.55
C TRP A 81 4.83 -12.19 5.41
N LEU A 82 3.78 -12.54 6.17
CA LEU A 82 2.50 -11.82 6.17
C LEU A 82 2.59 -10.43 6.82
N VAL A 83 3.40 -10.29 7.89
CA VAL A 83 3.39 -9.08 8.74
C VAL A 83 4.61 -8.17 8.57
N THR A 84 5.70 -8.63 7.96
CA THR A 84 6.95 -7.86 7.78
C THR A 84 7.30 -7.60 6.32
N TYR A 85 7.94 -6.46 6.04
CA TYR A 85 8.47 -6.10 4.73
C TYR A 85 9.82 -5.41 4.88
N LYS A 86 10.82 -5.90 4.13
CA LYS A 86 12.23 -5.54 4.32
C LYS A 86 12.64 -5.71 5.80
N LYS A 87 13.03 -4.64 6.48
CA LYS A 87 13.51 -4.67 7.88
C LYS A 87 12.45 -4.29 8.93
N GLY A 88 11.20 -4.04 8.53
CA GLY A 88 10.15 -3.52 9.43
C GLY A 88 8.80 -4.19 9.24
N LEU A 89 7.81 -3.73 10.01
CA LEU A 89 6.42 -4.18 9.89
C LEU A 89 5.80 -3.66 8.59
N ARG A 90 4.91 -4.43 7.98
CA ARG A 90 4.10 -3.98 6.84
C ARG A 90 3.06 -2.97 7.33
N ASN A 91 3.00 -1.80 6.71
CA ASN A 91 1.93 -0.81 6.95
C ASN A 91 0.54 -1.41 6.77
N ARG A 92 0.41 -2.41 5.90
CA ARG A 92 -0.80 -3.21 5.71
C ARG A 92 -0.38 -4.68 5.60
N PRO A 93 -0.51 -5.46 6.70
CA PRO A 93 -0.28 -6.91 6.67
C PRO A 93 -1.16 -7.59 5.63
N VAL A 94 -0.61 -8.65 5.04
CA VAL A 94 -1.23 -9.41 3.94
C VAL A 94 -2.32 -10.30 4.50
N THR A 95 -3.49 -10.31 3.88
CA THR A 95 -4.57 -11.23 4.27
C THR A 95 -4.66 -12.43 3.36
N PHE A 96 -5.42 -13.45 3.80
CA PHE A 96 -5.68 -14.62 2.97
C PHE A 96 -6.38 -14.28 1.65
N LEU A 97 -7.29 -13.30 1.65
CA LEU A 97 -7.91 -12.81 0.42
C LEU A 97 -6.91 -12.10 -0.50
N ASP A 98 -6.00 -11.29 0.06
CA ASP A 98 -4.93 -10.67 -0.72
C ASP A 98 -4.03 -11.76 -1.37
N PHE A 99 -3.75 -12.85 -0.65
CA PHE A 99 -2.99 -13.99 -1.16
C PHE A 99 -3.68 -14.67 -2.35
N ILE A 100 -4.95 -15.09 -2.20
CA ILE A 100 -5.73 -15.72 -3.28
C ILE A 100 -5.78 -14.78 -4.49
N PHE A 101 -6.09 -13.51 -4.23
CA PHE A 101 -6.24 -12.53 -5.28
C PHE A 101 -4.92 -12.26 -6.03
N SER A 102 -3.80 -12.24 -5.32
CA SER A 102 -2.46 -12.12 -5.91
C SER A 102 -2.12 -13.30 -6.81
N ILE A 103 -2.43 -14.53 -6.37
CA ILE A 103 -2.21 -15.74 -7.14
C ILE A 103 -3.03 -15.73 -8.43
N ILE A 104 -4.34 -15.46 -8.32
CA ILE A 104 -5.22 -15.37 -9.50
C ILE A 104 -4.70 -14.31 -10.46
N SER A 105 -4.38 -13.11 -9.97
CA SER A 105 -3.86 -12.02 -10.80
C SER A 105 -2.56 -12.38 -11.51
N LEU A 106 -1.65 -13.08 -10.81
CA LEU A 106 -0.39 -13.55 -11.38
C LEU A 106 -0.62 -14.60 -12.47
N PHE A 107 -1.50 -15.58 -12.23
CA PHE A 107 -1.84 -16.60 -13.23
C PHE A 107 -2.46 -15.98 -14.47
N VAL A 108 -3.41 -15.06 -14.33
CA VAL A 108 -4.03 -14.38 -15.48
C VAL A 108 -3.02 -13.48 -16.20
N PHE A 109 -2.12 -12.80 -15.47
CA PHE A 109 -1.05 -12.01 -16.07
C PHE A 109 -0.08 -12.86 -16.90
N ILE A 110 0.43 -13.97 -16.34
CA ILE A 110 1.35 -14.88 -17.06
C ILE A 110 0.64 -15.52 -18.24
N GLY A 111 -0.57 -16.05 -18.03
CA GLY A 111 -1.39 -16.65 -19.09
C GLY A 111 -1.69 -15.65 -20.20
N GLY A 112 -2.11 -14.44 -19.87
CA GLY A 112 -2.35 -13.36 -20.83
C GLY A 112 -1.10 -12.96 -21.60
N ALA A 113 0.06 -12.85 -20.94
CA ALA A 113 1.33 -12.56 -21.59
C ALA A 113 1.74 -13.66 -22.58
N LEU A 114 1.59 -14.94 -22.22
CA LEU A 114 1.86 -16.07 -23.10
C LEU A 114 0.88 -16.08 -24.29
N LEU A 115 -0.41 -15.85 -24.07
CA LEU A 115 -1.42 -15.76 -25.12
C LEU A 115 -1.09 -14.62 -26.10
N MET A 116 -0.69 -13.44 -25.62
CA MET A 116 -0.24 -12.34 -26.49
C MET A 116 1.04 -12.70 -27.24
N GLY A 117 1.96 -13.43 -26.62
CA GLY A 117 3.17 -13.94 -27.27
C GLY A 117 2.85 -14.92 -28.41
N LEU A 118 1.92 -15.84 -28.20
CA LEU A 118 1.43 -16.76 -29.23
C LEU A 118 0.66 -16.03 -30.33
N PHE A 119 -0.19 -15.07 -29.95
CA PHE A 119 -0.94 -14.26 -30.90
C PHE A 119 -0.02 -13.43 -31.81
N ALA A 120 1.07 -12.88 -31.26
CA ALA A 120 2.11 -12.22 -32.06
C ALA A 120 2.70 -13.16 -33.13
N LEU A 121 3.05 -14.40 -32.75
CA LEU A 121 3.59 -15.39 -33.69
C LEU A 121 2.59 -15.76 -34.79
N ILE A 122 1.31 -15.94 -34.45
CA ILE A 122 0.25 -16.21 -35.42
C ILE A 122 0.12 -15.05 -36.41
N LEU A 123 0.10 -13.81 -35.91
CA LEU A 123 0.02 -12.62 -36.77
C LEU A 123 1.28 -12.44 -37.62
N GLU A 124 2.46 -12.95 -37.25
CA GLU A 124 3.64 -12.92 -38.12
C GLU A 124 3.43 -13.79 -39.37
N ILE A 125 2.76 -14.94 -39.24
CA ILE A 125 2.54 -15.91 -40.31
C ILE A 125 1.42 -15.46 -41.27
N ILE A 126 0.39 -14.78 -40.77
CA ILE A 126 -0.77 -14.39 -41.58
C ILE A 126 -0.36 -13.35 -42.66
N PRO A 127 -0.61 -13.61 -43.96
CA PRO A 127 -0.29 -12.70 -45.06
C PRO A 127 -1.35 -11.59 -45.17
N ALA A 128 -1.32 -10.64 -44.22
CA ALA A 128 -2.17 -9.47 -44.21
C ALA A 128 -1.34 -8.19 -44.02
N ASN A 129 -1.94 -7.03 -44.33
CA ASN A 129 -1.30 -5.72 -44.18
C ASN A 129 -0.75 -5.53 -42.76
N ARG A 130 0.56 -5.24 -42.66
CA ARG A 130 1.30 -5.11 -41.40
C ARG A 130 0.69 -4.06 -40.46
N LEU A 131 0.23 -2.93 -40.98
CA LEU A 131 -0.37 -1.87 -40.16
C LEU A 131 -1.71 -2.32 -39.55
N LYS A 132 -2.54 -3.04 -40.33
CA LYS A 132 -3.81 -3.60 -39.83
C LYS A 132 -3.57 -4.66 -38.74
N LYS A 133 -2.58 -5.55 -38.94
CA LYS A 133 -2.20 -6.57 -37.95
C LYS A 133 -1.70 -5.93 -36.64
N LYS A 134 -0.82 -4.93 -36.74
CA LYS A 134 -0.30 -4.19 -35.58
C LYS A 134 -1.41 -3.47 -34.83
N TRP A 135 -2.30 -2.78 -35.55
CA TRP A 135 -3.45 -2.13 -34.95
C TRP A 135 -4.35 -3.11 -34.19
N LEU A 136 -4.70 -4.25 -34.82
CA LEU A 136 -5.48 -5.30 -34.17
C LEU A 136 -4.79 -5.81 -32.89
N PHE A 137 -3.47 -6.05 -32.97
CA PHE A 137 -2.68 -6.45 -31.82
C PHE A 137 -2.73 -5.42 -30.70
N HIS A 138 -2.54 -4.14 -30.99
CA HIS A 138 -2.59 -3.07 -29.98
C HIS A 138 -3.98 -2.93 -29.34
N VAL A 139 -5.06 -3.06 -30.13
CA VAL A 139 -6.44 -3.07 -29.61
C VAL A 139 -6.66 -4.24 -28.67
N ILE A 140 -6.29 -5.45 -29.07
CA ILE A 140 -6.43 -6.65 -28.22
C ILE A 140 -5.55 -6.52 -26.96
N PHE A 141 -4.33 -6.01 -27.09
CA PHE A 141 -3.42 -5.82 -25.95
C PHE A 141 -3.99 -4.80 -24.95
N SER A 142 -4.58 -3.71 -25.44
CA SER A 142 -5.29 -2.71 -24.62
C SER A 142 -6.52 -3.32 -23.93
N LYS A 143 -7.31 -4.15 -24.62
CA LYS A 143 -8.47 -4.84 -24.02
C LYS A 143 -8.06 -5.90 -22.99
N LEU A 144 -6.98 -6.63 -23.22
CA LEU A 144 -6.45 -7.61 -22.27
C LEU A 144 -5.91 -6.92 -21.01
N THR A 145 -5.18 -5.81 -21.16
CA THR A 145 -4.71 -5.03 -20.02
C THR A 145 -5.87 -4.41 -19.25
N TRP A 146 -6.91 -3.91 -19.93
CA TRP A 146 -8.16 -3.51 -19.29
C TRP A 146 -8.77 -4.67 -18.49
N PHE A 147 -8.91 -5.86 -19.07
CA PHE A 147 -9.45 -7.03 -18.38
C PHE A 147 -8.63 -7.39 -17.13
N LEU A 148 -7.30 -7.42 -17.24
CA LEU A 148 -6.39 -7.70 -16.12
C LEU A 148 -6.54 -6.69 -14.97
N ILE A 149 -6.65 -5.40 -15.29
CA ILE A 149 -6.82 -4.35 -14.28
C ILE A 149 -8.18 -4.45 -13.61
N TYR A 150 -9.26 -4.67 -14.39
CA TYR A 150 -10.63 -4.72 -13.87
C TYR A 150 -10.99 -6.06 -13.23
N LEU A 151 -10.23 -7.13 -13.49
CA LEU A 151 -10.28 -8.37 -12.71
C LEU A 151 -10.00 -8.12 -11.21
N ASN A 152 -9.24 -7.07 -10.89
CA ASN A 152 -9.11 -6.56 -9.53
C ASN A 152 -10.36 -5.77 -9.09
N PHE A 153 -11.50 -6.45 -9.01
CA PHE A 153 -12.77 -5.86 -8.61
C PHE A 153 -12.78 -5.36 -7.15
N LEU A 154 -11.85 -5.84 -6.32
CA LEU A 154 -11.72 -5.39 -4.93
C LEU A 154 -11.25 -3.93 -4.83
N SER A 155 -10.46 -3.49 -5.80
CA SER A 155 -9.81 -2.19 -5.79
C SER A 155 -10.63 -1.21 -6.64
N PRO A 156 -11.21 -0.13 -6.10
CA PRO A 156 -11.88 0.87 -6.92
C PRO A 156 -10.89 1.51 -7.91
N LYS A 157 -11.31 1.73 -9.16
CA LYS A 157 -10.52 2.45 -10.17
C LYS A 157 -11.27 3.69 -10.62
N LYS A 158 -10.57 4.82 -10.77
CA LYS A 158 -11.13 6.06 -11.30
C LYS A 158 -10.19 6.65 -12.34
N ILE A 159 -10.72 6.96 -13.52
CA ILE A 159 -10.00 7.73 -14.54
C ILE A 159 -10.62 9.12 -14.55
N ILE A 160 -9.80 10.14 -14.30
CA ILE A 160 -10.20 11.55 -14.23
C ILE A 160 -9.66 12.23 -15.48
N ASN A 161 -10.55 12.64 -16.39
CA ASN A 161 -10.21 13.28 -17.65
C ASN A 161 -11.02 14.57 -17.84
N PRO A 162 -10.72 15.63 -17.06
CA PRO A 162 -11.52 16.86 -17.06
C PRO A 162 -11.40 17.62 -18.39
N HIS A 163 -10.25 17.49 -19.07
CA HIS A 163 -9.96 18.14 -20.35
C HIS A 163 -10.42 17.33 -21.58
N LYS A 164 -11.09 16.18 -21.37
CA LYS A 164 -11.62 15.31 -22.43
C LYS A 164 -10.56 14.91 -23.47
N GLU A 165 -9.35 14.62 -23.01
CA GLU A 165 -8.26 14.11 -23.85
C GLU A 165 -8.72 12.83 -24.58
N ASP A 166 -8.60 12.81 -25.90
CA ASP A 166 -9.07 11.72 -26.76
C ASP A 166 -7.94 10.89 -27.38
N PHE A 167 -6.68 11.27 -27.12
CA PHE A 167 -5.46 10.62 -27.61
C PHE A 167 -5.36 10.51 -29.14
N LYS A 168 -6.12 11.31 -29.90
CA LYS A 168 -6.00 11.33 -31.38
C LYS A 168 -4.74 12.06 -31.84
N LYS A 169 -4.38 13.17 -31.18
CA LYS A 169 -3.13 13.89 -31.42
C LYS A 169 -1.99 13.16 -30.68
N PRO A 170 -0.92 12.70 -31.33
CA PRO A 170 0.23 12.13 -30.64
C PRO A 170 0.83 13.09 -29.60
N ALA A 171 1.41 12.54 -28.54
CA ALA A 171 2.13 13.27 -27.50
C ALA A 171 3.25 12.42 -26.91
N ILE A 172 4.19 13.07 -26.21
CA ILE A 172 5.03 12.40 -25.22
C ILE A 172 4.24 12.34 -23.90
N ILE A 173 3.77 11.16 -23.54
CA ILE A 173 3.07 10.92 -22.28
C ILE A 173 4.10 10.74 -21.17
N ILE A 174 3.98 11.52 -20.10
CA ILE A 174 4.77 11.33 -18.88
C ILE A 174 3.88 10.90 -17.72
N ALA A 175 4.36 9.96 -16.89
CA ALA A 175 3.66 9.57 -15.67
C ALA A 175 4.62 9.26 -14.53
N ASN A 176 4.15 9.35 -13.29
CA ASN A 176 4.92 8.89 -12.13
C ASN A 176 4.95 7.36 -12.05
N HIS A 177 6.04 6.79 -11.52
CA HIS A 177 6.25 5.35 -11.50
C HIS A 177 6.29 4.78 -10.07
N GLN A 178 5.28 3.99 -9.71
CA GLN A 178 5.07 3.46 -8.37
C GLN A 178 4.96 1.93 -8.32
N SER A 179 4.60 1.26 -9.42
CA SER A 179 4.36 -0.18 -9.45
C SER A 179 4.65 -0.83 -10.81
N HIS A 180 4.74 -2.16 -10.82
CA HIS A 180 4.82 -2.94 -12.06
C HIS A 180 3.58 -2.77 -12.96
N ILE A 181 2.43 -2.52 -12.34
CA ILE A 181 1.13 -2.48 -13.03
C ILE A 181 0.88 -1.11 -13.70
N ASP A 182 1.69 -0.08 -13.41
CA ASP A 182 1.54 1.27 -14.00
C ASP A 182 1.55 1.24 -15.53
N LEU A 183 2.40 0.39 -16.13
CA LEU A 183 2.46 0.25 -17.58
C LEU A 183 1.10 -0.21 -18.15
N MET A 184 0.45 -1.15 -17.47
CA MET A 184 -0.87 -1.65 -17.86
C MET A 184 -1.95 -0.56 -17.69
N LEU A 185 -1.82 0.30 -16.69
CA LEU A 185 -2.68 1.47 -16.52
C LEU A 185 -2.54 2.46 -17.67
N MET A 186 -1.37 2.58 -18.31
CA MET A 186 -1.21 3.41 -19.51
C MET A 186 -1.82 2.75 -20.75
N MET A 187 -1.58 1.46 -20.92
CA MET A 187 -2.04 0.71 -22.10
C MET A 187 -3.57 0.58 -22.22
N LEU A 188 -4.28 0.59 -21.09
CA LEU A 188 -5.74 0.55 -21.10
C LEU A 188 -6.37 1.89 -21.52
N LEU A 189 -5.63 3.02 -21.44
CA LEU A 189 -6.18 4.34 -21.77
C LEU A 189 -6.42 4.47 -23.28
N ASN A 190 -5.47 4.01 -24.10
CA ASN A 190 -5.61 4.02 -25.54
C ASN A 190 -4.68 2.99 -26.21
N PRO A 191 -5.14 2.26 -27.24
CA PRO A 191 -4.28 1.34 -28.00
C PRO A 191 -3.16 2.03 -28.79
N ARG A 192 -3.19 3.35 -28.96
CA ARG A 192 -2.12 4.12 -29.63
C ARG A 192 -0.99 4.57 -28.70
N ILE A 193 -0.87 3.99 -27.51
CA ILE A 193 0.21 4.32 -26.57
C ILE A 193 1.31 3.25 -26.65
N LEU A 194 2.53 3.66 -26.99
CA LEU A 194 3.73 2.82 -27.00
C LEU A 194 4.63 3.20 -25.84
N ILE A 195 5.24 2.20 -25.19
CA ILE A 195 6.03 2.42 -23.97
C ILE A 195 7.51 2.34 -24.28
N VAL A 196 8.28 3.27 -23.73
CA VAL A 196 9.75 3.14 -23.66
C VAL A 196 10.11 2.19 -22.50
N THR A 197 10.80 1.10 -22.80
CA THR A 197 11.07 0.01 -21.87
C THR A 197 12.55 -0.36 -21.82
N ASN A 198 13.01 -0.89 -20.68
CA ASN A 198 14.39 -1.34 -20.52
C ASN A 198 14.67 -2.67 -21.25
N SER A 199 15.94 -2.96 -21.50
CA SER A 199 16.34 -4.21 -22.18
C SER A 199 15.88 -5.48 -21.46
N ARG A 200 15.89 -5.49 -20.12
CA ARG A 200 15.47 -6.67 -19.34
C ARG A 200 14.02 -7.07 -19.67
N ASN A 201 13.10 -6.11 -19.72
CA ASN A 201 11.70 -6.37 -20.08
C ASN A 201 11.56 -6.65 -21.58
N TYR A 202 12.28 -5.90 -22.43
CA TYR A 202 12.24 -6.05 -23.88
C TYR A 202 12.65 -7.46 -24.36
N TYR A 203 13.61 -8.08 -23.67
CA TYR A 203 14.10 -9.43 -23.98
C TYR A 203 13.62 -10.52 -23.01
N HIS A 204 12.65 -10.22 -22.13
CA HIS A 204 12.15 -11.21 -21.17
C HIS A 204 11.56 -12.44 -21.88
N PRO A 205 11.84 -13.68 -21.44
CA PRO A 205 11.43 -14.89 -22.16
C PRO A 205 9.90 -15.06 -22.27
N VAL A 206 9.16 -14.64 -21.24
CA VAL A 206 7.69 -14.79 -21.19
C VAL A 206 6.94 -13.75 -22.05
N HIS A 207 7.26 -12.47 -21.91
CA HIS A 207 6.47 -11.38 -22.50
C HIS A 207 7.24 -10.53 -23.52
N GLY A 208 8.55 -10.72 -23.67
CA GLY A 208 9.39 -9.91 -24.56
C GLY A 208 8.96 -10.02 -26.03
N LYS A 209 8.51 -11.19 -26.49
CA LYS A 209 7.97 -11.35 -27.86
C LYS A 209 6.76 -10.43 -28.11
N ALA A 210 5.81 -10.40 -27.17
CA ALA A 210 4.64 -9.54 -27.26
C ALA A 210 5.03 -8.05 -27.24
N ILE A 211 5.98 -7.66 -26.38
CA ILE A 211 6.51 -6.28 -26.31
C ILE A 211 7.14 -5.85 -27.63
N ARG A 212 7.99 -6.69 -28.23
CA ARG A 212 8.62 -6.39 -29.52
C ARG A 212 7.60 -6.34 -30.66
N TYR A 213 6.61 -7.23 -30.64
CA TYR A 213 5.52 -7.17 -31.60
C TYR A 213 4.61 -5.94 -31.38
N ALA A 214 4.53 -5.40 -30.17
CA ALA A 214 3.81 -4.15 -29.89
C ALA A 214 4.56 -2.89 -30.34
N ASP A 215 5.73 -3.01 -31.00
CA ASP A 215 6.59 -1.87 -31.37
C ASP A 215 6.97 -0.97 -30.18
N PHE A 216 7.04 -1.53 -28.96
CA PHE A 216 7.57 -0.81 -27.81
C PHE A 216 9.04 -0.44 -28.03
N LEU A 217 9.47 0.68 -27.44
CA LEU A 217 10.75 1.27 -27.76
C LEU A 217 11.81 0.88 -26.72
N PRO A 218 12.94 0.25 -27.10
CA PRO A 218 14.02 -0.06 -26.17
C PRO A 218 14.76 1.21 -25.75
N HIS A 219 14.80 1.49 -24.45
CA HIS A 219 15.50 2.64 -23.89
C HIS A 219 17.00 2.63 -24.20
N ASP A 220 17.61 1.44 -24.22
CA ASP A 220 19.06 1.25 -24.32
C ASP A 220 19.57 1.29 -25.77
N ALA A 221 18.72 1.60 -26.76
CA ALA A 221 19.09 1.64 -28.17
C ALA A 221 19.92 2.88 -28.59
N GLY A 222 20.15 3.82 -27.67
CA GLY A 222 20.76 5.12 -27.96
C GLY A 222 19.71 6.18 -28.31
N TYR A 223 20.00 7.45 -27.97
CA TYR A 223 19.02 8.54 -28.07
C TYR A 223 18.60 8.82 -29.52
N GLU A 224 19.54 8.85 -30.46
CA GLU A 224 19.27 9.10 -31.89
C GLU A 224 18.33 8.05 -32.47
N LYS A 225 18.67 6.77 -32.31
CA LYS A 225 17.85 5.64 -32.78
C LYS A 225 16.47 5.61 -32.11
N LEU A 226 16.39 5.91 -30.81
CA LEU A 226 15.11 6.03 -30.11
C LEU A 226 14.25 7.13 -30.72
N THR A 227 14.85 8.28 -31.05
CA THR A 227 14.18 9.44 -31.64
C THR A 227 13.68 9.11 -33.05
N GLU A 228 14.47 8.43 -33.88
CA GLU A 228 14.04 7.97 -35.21
C GLU A 228 12.84 7.01 -35.13
N MET A 229 12.91 6.00 -34.26
CA MET A 229 11.82 5.04 -34.05
C MET A 229 10.56 5.75 -33.54
N ALA A 230 10.72 6.67 -32.58
CA ALA A 230 9.61 7.46 -32.05
C ALA A 230 8.99 8.36 -33.13
N ALA A 231 9.80 9.05 -33.93
CA ALA A 231 9.34 9.91 -35.02
C ALA A 231 8.49 9.12 -36.03
N GLN A 232 8.92 7.91 -36.39
CA GLN A 232 8.15 7.04 -37.27
C GLN A 232 6.79 6.68 -36.65
N LYS A 233 6.77 6.27 -35.37
CA LYS A 233 5.53 5.86 -34.70
C LYS A 233 4.57 7.03 -34.46
N VAL A 234 5.10 8.22 -34.17
CA VAL A 234 4.32 9.46 -34.06
C VAL A 234 3.65 9.79 -35.40
N LYS A 235 4.35 9.65 -36.54
CA LYS A 235 3.74 9.80 -37.87
C LYS A 235 2.63 8.77 -38.14
N GLU A 236 2.74 7.57 -37.58
CA GLU A 236 1.69 6.53 -37.61
C GLU A 236 0.52 6.81 -36.63
N GLY A 237 0.57 7.91 -35.87
CA GLY A 237 -0.47 8.34 -34.94
C GLY A 237 -0.31 7.84 -33.50
N TYR A 238 0.85 7.29 -33.13
CA TYR A 238 1.11 6.76 -31.79
C TYR A 238 1.70 7.81 -30.85
N SER A 239 1.22 7.82 -29.61
CA SER A 239 1.86 8.53 -28.50
C SER A 239 2.94 7.67 -27.86
N ILE A 240 4.00 8.30 -27.36
CA ILE A 240 5.12 7.62 -26.71
C ILE A 240 5.07 7.90 -25.21
N MET A 241 5.06 6.86 -24.39
CA MET A 241 4.96 6.95 -22.94
C MET A 241 6.31 6.68 -22.28
N ILE A 242 6.70 7.58 -21.37
CA ILE A 242 7.96 7.54 -20.63
C ILE A 242 7.68 7.83 -19.16
N PHE A 243 8.31 7.06 -18.26
CA PHE A 243 8.39 7.43 -16.84
C PHE A 243 9.64 8.31 -16.62
N PRO A 244 9.53 9.64 -16.47
CA PRO A 244 10.68 10.52 -16.40
C PRO A 244 11.52 10.33 -15.13
N GLU A 245 11.01 9.65 -14.10
CA GLU A 245 11.76 9.26 -12.89
C GLU A 245 12.79 8.14 -13.14
N GLY A 246 12.66 7.40 -14.26
CA GLY A 246 13.53 6.28 -14.65
C GLY A 246 13.37 5.00 -13.81
N HIS A 247 12.92 5.11 -12.56
CA HIS A 247 12.76 3.98 -11.64
C HIS A 247 11.52 4.14 -10.76
N ARG A 248 10.91 3.01 -10.39
CA ARG A 248 9.80 2.96 -9.44
C ARG A 248 10.18 3.51 -8.07
N SER A 249 9.31 4.37 -7.52
CA SER A 249 9.36 4.89 -6.16
C SER A 249 8.88 3.84 -5.16
N ASP A 250 9.64 3.63 -4.09
CA ASP A 250 9.26 2.74 -2.97
C ASP A 250 8.35 3.45 -1.97
N THR A 251 8.49 4.78 -1.84
CA THR A 251 7.74 5.62 -0.89
C THR A 251 6.44 6.13 -1.51
N GLY A 252 6.40 6.28 -2.84
CA GLY A 252 5.31 6.92 -3.56
C GLY A 252 5.56 8.40 -3.86
N GLU A 253 6.62 8.97 -3.29
CA GLU A 253 7.05 10.33 -3.57
C GLU A 253 7.57 10.45 -5.01
N ILE A 254 7.29 11.61 -5.61
CA ILE A 254 7.73 11.96 -6.96
C ILE A 254 9.22 12.33 -6.95
N ARG A 255 10.03 11.55 -7.66
CA ARG A 255 11.48 11.77 -7.77
C ARG A 255 11.82 12.84 -8.79
N ARG A 256 13.12 13.12 -8.92
CA ARG A 256 13.65 13.98 -9.97
C ARG A 256 13.30 13.43 -11.36
N PHE A 257 12.87 14.31 -12.25
CA PHE A 257 12.65 13.98 -13.64
C PHE A 257 13.95 14.09 -14.45
N HIS A 258 14.20 13.11 -15.31
CA HIS A 258 15.25 13.14 -16.32
C HIS A 258 14.77 13.91 -17.55
N LYS A 259 15.67 14.67 -18.19
CA LYS A 259 15.35 15.53 -19.34
C LYS A 259 14.96 14.79 -20.63
N GLY A 260 15.20 13.49 -20.72
CA GLY A 260 15.09 12.72 -21.97
C GLY A 260 13.71 12.75 -22.61
N ALA A 261 12.63 12.67 -21.82
CA ALA A 261 11.26 12.75 -22.34
C ALA A 261 10.95 14.12 -22.96
N PHE A 262 11.43 15.19 -22.31
CA PHE A 262 11.22 16.57 -22.73
C PHE A 262 12.06 16.93 -23.95
N GLN A 263 13.30 16.45 -24.01
CA GLN A 263 14.13 16.58 -25.20
C GLN A 263 13.47 15.88 -26.41
N LEU A 264 12.95 14.67 -26.20
CA LEU A 264 12.25 13.94 -27.27
C LEU A 264 11.00 14.68 -27.75
N ALA A 265 10.22 15.26 -26.83
CA ALA A 265 9.06 16.08 -27.17
C ALA A 265 9.44 17.31 -28.00
N HIS A 266 10.53 17.99 -27.64
CA HIS A 266 11.08 19.13 -28.38
C HIS A 266 11.54 18.70 -29.78
N ASP A 267 12.38 17.67 -29.88
CA ASP A 267 12.95 17.22 -31.16
C ASP A 267 11.84 16.78 -32.14
N LEU A 268 10.78 16.15 -31.64
CA LEU A 268 9.62 15.72 -32.43
C LEU A 268 8.57 16.81 -32.64
N LYS A 269 8.70 17.97 -31.98
CA LYS A 269 7.76 19.10 -32.01
C LYS A 269 6.32 18.68 -31.67
N ILE A 270 6.17 17.89 -30.60
CA ILE A 270 4.86 17.44 -30.10
C ILE A 270 4.70 17.78 -28.62
N ASP A 271 3.45 17.85 -28.17
CA ASP A 271 3.12 18.20 -26.79
C ASP A 271 3.60 17.12 -25.79
N VAL A 272 3.81 17.53 -24.54
CA VAL A 272 3.92 16.63 -23.39
C VAL A 272 2.52 16.47 -22.77
N LEU A 273 2.09 15.23 -22.52
CA LEU A 273 0.84 14.91 -21.83
C LEU A 273 1.13 14.29 -20.46
N PRO A 274 1.01 15.05 -19.35
CA PRO A 274 1.24 14.50 -18.03
C PRO A 274 0.04 13.67 -17.53
N ILE A 275 0.33 12.53 -16.90
CA ILE A 275 -0.67 11.64 -16.28
C ILE A 275 -0.22 11.29 -14.87
N ILE A 276 -1.07 11.55 -13.89
CA ILE A 276 -0.85 11.19 -12.49
C ILE A 276 -1.46 9.82 -12.21
N ILE A 277 -0.70 8.97 -11.53
CA ILE A 277 -1.11 7.69 -10.97
C ILE A 277 -1.07 7.77 -9.45
N HIS A 278 -2.20 7.64 -8.78
CA HIS A 278 -2.32 7.65 -7.32
C HIS A 278 -2.85 6.31 -6.78
N GLY A 279 -2.37 5.95 -5.58
CA GLY A 279 -2.77 4.75 -4.84
C GLY A 279 -2.12 3.44 -5.29
N GLN A 280 -1.42 3.43 -6.43
CA GLN A 280 -0.86 2.19 -6.98
C GLN A 280 0.32 1.64 -6.18
N ASN A 281 1.14 2.49 -5.54
CA ASN A 281 2.15 2.06 -4.56
C ASN A 281 1.52 1.28 -3.38
N GLN A 282 0.25 1.52 -3.07
CA GLN A 282 -0.44 0.88 -1.95
C GLN A 282 -0.98 -0.50 -2.32
N CYS A 283 -1.35 -0.67 -3.58
CA CYS A 283 -1.81 -1.93 -4.13
C CYS A 283 -0.64 -2.90 -4.31
N LEU A 284 0.47 -2.46 -4.90
CA LEU A 284 1.62 -3.33 -5.16
C LEU A 284 2.93 -2.52 -5.17
N LYS A 285 3.66 -2.55 -4.05
CA LYS A 285 4.99 -1.94 -3.93
C LYS A 285 6.01 -2.64 -4.82
N LYS A 286 7.07 -1.92 -5.18
CA LYS A 286 8.15 -2.39 -6.08
C LYS A 286 8.72 -3.78 -5.75
N SER A 287 8.92 -4.10 -4.46
CA SER A 287 9.49 -5.38 -4.00
C SER A 287 8.48 -6.26 -3.26
N GLU A 288 7.19 -5.95 -3.39
CA GLU A 288 6.12 -6.73 -2.77
C GLU A 288 5.53 -7.73 -3.78
N PHE A 289 5.26 -8.95 -3.32
CA PHE A 289 4.69 -10.02 -4.15
C PHE A 289 3.16 -10.07 -4.08
N PHE A 290 2.57 -9.28 -3.18
CA PHE A 290 1.13 -9.32 -2.89
C PHE A 290 0.44 -8.09 -3.42
N LEU A 291 -0.54 -8.34 -4.27
CA LEU A 291 -1.50 -7.36 -4.73
C LEU A 291 -2.56 -7.16 -3.65
N LYS A 292 -2.53 -6.01 -3.01
CA LYS A 292 -3.46 -5.59 -1.98
C LYS A 292 -4.59 -4.77 -2.59
N ARG A 293 -5.71 -4.76 -1.89
CA ARG A 293 -6.81 -3.85 -2.21
C ARG A 293 -6.37 -2.39 -2.08
N GLY A 294 -6.76 -1.52 -2.99
CA GLY A 294 -6.57 -0.07 -2.84
C GLY A 294 -7.38 0.72 -3.85
N THR A 295 -7.52 2.03 -3.64
CA THR A 295 -8.13 2.90 -4.64
C THR A 295 -7.05 3.34 -5.62
N VAL A 296 -7.25 3.09 -6.91
CA VAL A 296 -6.33 3.49 -7.98
C VAL A 296 -6.96 4.62 -8.76
N VAL A 297 -6.28 5.77 -8.83
CA VAL A 297 -6.75 6.94 -9.56
C VAL A 297 -5.74 7.31 -10.63
N THR A 298 -6.23 7.46 -11.87
CA THR A 298 -5.45 7.95 -13.00
C THR A 298 -6.02 9.30 -13.43
N THR A 299 -5.24 10.37 -13.28
CA THR A 299 -5.66 11.74 -13.63
C THR A 299 -4.88 12.22 -14.84
N ILE A 300 -5.60 12.58 -15.91
CA ILE A 300 -5.02 13.13 -17.14
C ILE A 300 -4.99 14.65 -17.02
N LEU A 301 -3.78 15.23 -17.07
CA LEU A 301 -3.54 16.67 -16.98
C LEU A 301 -3.60 17.31 -18.38
N PRO A 302 -3.70 18.66 -18.47
CA PRO A 302 -3.67 19.33 -19.77
C PRO A 302 -2.33 19.12 -20.48
N ARG A 303 -2.38 19.12 -21.81
CA ARG A 303 -1.19 19.08 -22.68
C ARG A 303 -0.32 20.31 -22.46
N ILE A 304 0.99 20.11 -22.46
CA ILE A 304 2.00 21.16 -22.32
C ILE A 304 2.74 21.29 -23.66
N ASP A 305 2.66 22.49 -24.24
CA ASP A 305 3.40 22.84 -25.46
C ASP A 305 4.75 23.47 -25.07
N LEU A 306 5.83 22.74 -25.30
CA LEU A 306 7.17 23.19 -24.94
C LEU A 306 7.64 24.41 -25.74
N SER A 307 7.03 24.69 -26.90
CA SER A 307 7.41 25.86 -27.73
C SER A 307 6.96 27.19 -27.12
N LYS A 308 6.00 27.16 -26.18
CA LYS A 308 5.50 28.35 -25.48
C LYS A 308 6.41 28.81 -24.33
N ASN A 309 7.39 28.00 -23.93
CA ASN A 309 8.33 28.31 -22.85
C ASN A 309 7.67 28.67 -21.50
N GLU A 310 6.45 28.20 -21.23
CA GLU A 310 5.70 28.47 -19.98
C GLU A 310 6.44 28.01 -18.71
N PHE A 311 7.31 27.00 -18.86
CA PHE A 311 8.09 26.40 -17.76
C PHE A 311 9.58 26.70 -17.83
N GLY A 312 9.98 27.71 -18.61
CA GLY A 312 11.38 28.13 -18.82
C GLY A 312 11.81 28.04 -20.29
N GLU A 313 12.96 28.64 -20.58
CA GLU A 313 13.49 28.77 -21.95
C GLU A 313 14.31 27.56 -22.38
N THR A 314 15.04 26.96 -21.44
CA THR A 314 15.86 25.78 -21.73
C THR A 314 15.12 24.49 -21.38
N ILE A 315 15.42 23.38 -22.07
CA ILE A 315 14.84 22.06 -21.77
C ILE A 315 15.10 21.63 -20.32
N LYS A 316 16.23 22.07 -19.74
CA LYS A 316 16.56 21.81 -18.34
C LYS A 316 15.62 22.55 -17.38
N GLU A 317 15.30 23.81 -17.67
CA GLU A 317 14.34 24.60 -16.89
C GLU A 317 12.93 24.04 -17.07
N GLN A 318 12.49 23.77 -18.30
CA GLN A 318 11.21 23.15 -18.59
C GLN A 318 11.03 21.82 -17.85
N THR A 319 12.06 20.96 -17.84
CA THR A 319 12.03 19.71 -17.06
C THR A 319 11.77 19.95 -15.57
N LYS A 320 12.44 20.96 -14.98
CA LYS A 320 12.27 21.31 -13.56
C LYS A 320 10.91 21.94 -13.29
N GLY A 321 10.48 22.88 -14.13
CA GLY A 321 9.18 23.56 -14.01
C GLY A 321 8.02 22.58 -14.14
N ILE A 322 8.06 21.69 -15.14
CA ILE A 322 7.05 20.63 -15.31
C ILE A 322 7.09 19.64 -14.15
N GLN A 323 8.26 19.31 -13.60
CA GLN A 323 8.34 18.48 -12.39
C GLN A 323 7.67 19.15 -11.18
N ALA A 324 7.88 20.45 -10.97
CA ALA A 324 7.25 21.20 -9.90
C ALA A 324 5.73 21.22 -10.07
N TYR A 325 5.26 21.58 -11.27
CA TYR A 325 3.84 21.52 -11.63
C TYR A 325 3.23 20.13 -11.41
N PHE A 326 3.92 19.07 -11.84
CA PHE A 326 3.45 17.69 -11.65
C PHE A 326 3.32 17.34 -10.17
N LYS A 327 4.26 17.79 -9.32
CA LYS A 327 4.20 17.57 -7.87
C LYS A 327 3.03 18.30 -7.23
N ASP A 328 2.77 19.54 -7.64
CA ASP A 328 1.66 20.33 -7.11
C ASP A 328 0.32 19.70 -7.49
N GLU A 329 0.16 19.27 -8.75
CA GLU A 329 -1.02 18.52 -9.19
C GLU A 329 -1.14 17.15 -8.48
N TYR A 330 -0.02 16.46 -8.24
CA TYR A 330 -0.01 15.22 -7.47
C TYR A 330 -0.51 15.44 -6.05
N ALA A 331 -0.05 16.49 -5.37
CA ALA A 331 -0.49 16.85 -4.03
C ALA A 331 -2.00 17.18 -3.99
N LYS A 332 -2.53 17.86 -5.01
CA LYS A 332 -3.99 18.09 -5.15
C LYS A 332 -4.76 16.77 -5.24
N VAL A 333 -4.29 15.84 -6.09
CA VAL A 333 -4.89 14.49 -6.19
C VAL A 333 -4.82 13.75 -4.84
N GLN A 334 -3.69 13.80 -4.13
CA GLN A 334 -3.58 13.22 -2.79
C GLN A 334 -4.61 13.82 -1.85
N SER A 335 -4.70 15.14 -1.73
CA SER A 335 -5.64 15.82 -0.84
C SER A 335 -7.11 15.46 -1.12
N GLN A 336 -7.44 15.18 -2.38
CA GLN A 336 -8.79 14.79 -2.78
C GLN A 336 -9.14 13.35 -2.37
N PHE A 337 -8.18 12.41 -2.43
CA PHE A 337 -8.45 10.98 -2.28
C PHE A 337 -7.98 10.39 -0.95
N GLU A 338 -6.96 10.96 -0.31
CA GLU A 338 -6.38 10.55 0.97
C GLU A 338 -7.23 11.00 2.16
N THR A 339 -8.52 10.64 2.11
CA THR A 339 -9.52 10.95 3.12
C THR A 339 -9.49 9.94 4.29
N PRO A 340 -10.18 10.22 5.41
CA PRO A 340 -10.32 9.24 6.48
C PRO A 340 -10.89 7.88 6.03
N GLY A 341 -11.79 7.88 5.04
CA GLY A 341 -12.31 6.66 4.43
C GLY A 341 -11.23 5.82 3.75
N TYR A 342 -10.30 6.48 3.05
CA TYR A 342 -9.15 5.86 2.39
C TYR A 342 -8.19 5.22 3.38
N PHE A 343 -7.85 5.93 4.46
CA PHE A 343 -6.95 5.42 5.50
C PHE A 343 -7.61 4.46 6.50
N SER A 344 -8.92 4.31 6.48
CA SER A 344 -9.61 3.38 7.39
C SER A 344 -9.12 1.94 7.28
N ASP A 345 -8.73 1.48 6.07
CA ASP A 345 -8.16 0.14 5.88
C ASP A 345 -6.74 0.05 6.45
N TYR A 346 -5.94 1.12 6.36
CA TYR A 346 -4.61 1.17 6.98
C TYR A 346 -4.68 0.89 8.47
N ILE A 347 -5.56 1.61 9.16
CA ILE A 347 -5.75 1.43 10.60
C ILE A 347 -6.22 0.01 10.88
N LYS A 348 -7.32 -0.45 10.28
CA LYS A 348 -7.86 -1.81 10.50
C LYS A 348 -6.80 -2.90 10.32
N LYS A 349 -5.97 -2.81 9.28
CA LYS A 349 -4.93 -3.81 8.97
C LYS A 349 -3.79 -3.82 9.99
N ASN A 350 -3.47 -2.69 10.63
CA ASN A 350 -2.46 -2.66 11.71
C ASN A 350 -2.90 -3.39 12.99
N TYR A 351 -4.19 -3.64 13.16
CA TYR A 351 -4.75 -4.39 14.30
C TYR A 351 -5.16 -5.82 13.95
N LEU A 352 -5.06 -6.23 12.69
CA LEU A 352 -5.51 -7.54 12.18
C LEU A 352 -4.85 -8.71 12.92
N TYR A 353 -3.52 -8.70 13.07
CA TYR A 353 -2.78 -9.79 13.71
C TYR A 353 -2.48 -9.54 15.18
N LYS A 354 -3.26 -8.66 15.84
CA LYS A 354 -3.12 -8.33 17.27
C LYS A 354 -4.15 -9.04 18.17
N GLY A 355 -4.80 -10.07 17.64
CA GLY A 355 -5.78 -10.91 18.33
C GLY A 355 -7.21 -10.67 17.84
N PRO A 356 -8.07 -11.71 17.85
CA PRO A 356 -9.38 -11.68 17.19
C PRO A 356 -10.34 -10.66 17.79
N VAL A 357 -10.33 -10.50 19.12
CA VAL A 357 -11.17 -9.53 19.82
C VAL A 357 -10.79 -8.11 19.43
N LEU A 358 -9.50 -7.80 19.41
CA LEU A 358 -9.01 -6.46 19.09
C LEU A 358 -9.21 -6.13 17.60
N GLU A 359 -9.02 -7.09 16.71
CA GLU A 359 -9.34 -6.94 15.29
C GLU A 359 -10.81 -6.57 15.10
N TRP A 360 -11.72 -7.35 15.71
CA TRP A 360 -13.16 -7.14 15.64
C TRP A 360 -13.55 -5.77 16.21
N TYR A 361 -13.05 -5.45 17.41
CA TYR A 361 -13.28 -4.17 18.07
C TYR A 361 -12.81 -2.99 17.20
N THR A 362 -11.62 -3.07 16.60
CA THR A 362 -11.09 -2.04 15.70
C THR A 362 -12.02 -1.81 14.51
N LYS A 363 -12.47 -2.89 13.86
CA LYS A 363 -13.36 -2.80 12.68
C LYS A 363 -14.68 -2.12 13.02
N ILE A 364 -15.25 -2.44 14.19
CA ILE A 364 -16.50 -1.84 14.66
C ILE A 364 -16.30 -0.39 15.06
N LYS A 365 -15.32 -0.09 15.91
CA LYS A 365 -15.06 1.28 16.38
C LYS A 365 -14.82 2.22 15.21
N ILE A 366 -13.94 1.87 14.26
CA ILE A 366 -13.71 2.71 13.06
C ILE A 366 -14.99 2.97 12.26
N ARG A 367 -15.89 1.99 12.17
CA ARG A 367 -17.18 2.15 11.47
C ARG A 367 -18.14 3.05 12.24
N LEU A 368 -18.31 2.83 13.55
CA LEU A 368 -19.18 3.63 14.41
C LEU A 368 -18.74 5.10 14.43
N GLU A 369 -17.43 5.32 14.44
CA GLU A 369 -16.80 6.64 14.38
C GLU A 369 -16.85 7.28 12.99
N LYS A 370 -17.47 6.64 12.00
CA LYS A 370 -17.50 7.08 10.60
C LYS A 370 -16.10 7.43 10.08
N ASN A 371 -15.13 6.57 10.39
CA ASN A 371 -13.71 6.74 10.11
C ASN A 371 -13.08 8.00 10.73
N TYR A 372 -13.66 8.57 11.79
CA TYR A 372 -13.23 9.83 12.40
C TYR A 372 -13.26 11.05 11.45
N ALA A 373 -14.14 11.02 10.44
CA ALA A 373 -14.22 12.09 9.44
C ALA A 373 -14.49 13.47 10.05
N PHE A 374 -15.35 13.53 11.07
CA PHE A 374 -15.67 14.75 11.79
C PHE A 374 -14.43 15.38 12.46
N PHE A 375 -13.59 14.57 13.10
CA PHE A 375 -12.37 15.07 13.74
C PHE A 375 -11.36 15.58 12.71
N ASP A 376 -11.21 14.89 11.58
CA ASP A 376 -10.32 15.37 10.52
C ASP A 376 -10.74 16.71 9.91
N GLU A 377 -12.06 16.97 9.86
CA GLU A 377 -12.64 18.22 9.34
C GLU A 377 -12.40 19.41 10.27
N ILE A 378 -12.60 19.23 11.57
CA ILE A 378 -12.52 20.33 12.54
C ILE A 378 -11.10 20.59 13.06
N VAL A 379 -10.24 19.57 13.11
CA VAL A 379 -8.88 19.70 13.61
C VAL A 379 -8.01 20.32 12.49
N PRO A 380 -7.28 21.43 12.75
CA PRO A 380 -6.43 22.04 11.74
C PRO A 380 -5.42 21.05 11.15
N LYS A 381 -5.13 21.20 9.85
CA LYS A 381 -4.18 20.33 9.14
C LYS A 381 -2.74 20.51 9.64
N LYS A 382 -2.43 21.62 10.30
CA LYS A 382 -1.18 21.91 10.99
C LYS A 382 -1.49 22.33 12.42
N ALA A 383 -1.21 21.46 13.37
CA ALA A 383 -1.49 21.69 14.79
C ALA A 383 -0.68 20.74 15.66
N ARG A 384 -0.37 21.19 16.88
CA ARG A 384 0.02 20.35 18.02
C ARG A 384 -1.25 19.88 18.72
N ILE A 385 -1.42 18.57 18.82
CA ILE A 385 -2.63 17.91 19.30
C ILE A 385 -2.26 17.04 20.50
N THR A 386 -3.02 17.16 21.58
CA THR A 386 -2.96 16.23 22.71
C THR A 386 -4.30 15.51 22.84
N ASP A 387 -4.29 14.19 22.63
CA ASP A 387 -5.47 13.31 22.78
C ASP A 387 -5.45 12.65 24.17
N LEU A 388 -6.39 13.06 25.02
CA LEU A 388 -6.53 12.58 26.40
C LEU A 388 -7.52 11.42 26.43
N GLY A 389 -7.02 10.22 26.72
CA GLY A 389 -7.77 8.96 26.59
C GLY A 389 -7.68 8.35 25.20
N CYS A 390 -6.52 8.42 24.55
CA CYS A 390 -6.33 7.98 23.16
C CYS A 390 -6.61 6.48 22.93
N GLY A 391 -6.63 5.67 23.99
CA GLY A 391 -6.84 4.23 23.92
C GLY A 391 -5.78 3.54 23.06
N TYR A 392 -6.24 2.85 22.00
CA TYR A 392 -5.35 2.20 21.03
C TYR A 392 -4.75 3.18 20.00
N GLY A 393 -5.09 4.47 20.04
CA GLY A 393 -4.53 5.48 19.14
C GLY A 393 -5.19 5.59 17.78
N TYR A 394 -6.42 5.10 17.62
CA TYR A 394 -7.10 5.07 16.31
C TYR A 394 -7.33 6.46 15.73
N LEU A 395 -7.73 7.42 16.57
CA LEU A 395 -7.97 8.79 16.16
C LEU A 395 -6.64 9.47 15.80
N ASP A 396 -5.61 9.33 16.64
CA ASP A 396 -4.27 9.87 16.40
C ASP A 396 -3.71 9.38 15.06
N TYR A 397 -3.82 8.08 14.79
CA TYR A 397 -3.40 7.51 13.51
C TYR A 397 -4.19 8.08 12.34
N MET A 398 -5.50 8.28 12.48
CA MET A 398 -6.30 8.86 11.41
C MET A 398 -5.89 10.30 11.12
N LEU A 399 -5.73 11.11 12.16
CA LEU A 399 -5.34 12.51 12.04
C LEU A 399 -3.95 12.65 11.45
N SER A 400 -2.99 11.81 11.86
CA SER A 400 -1.63 11.84 11.31
C SER A 400 -1.56 11.35 9.86
N LEU A 401 -2.33 10.33 9.48
CA LEU A 401 -2.34 9.83 8.10
C LEU A 401 -2.95 10.85 7.12
N THR A 402 -3.94 11.63 7.57
CA THR A 402 -4.63 12.65 6.76
C THR A 402 -3.90 13.98 6.71
N SER A 403 -2.90 14.21 7.57
CA SER A 403 -1.97 15.33 7.46
C SER A 403 -0.64 15.05 8.18
N ALA A 404 0.46 15.09 7.44
CA ALA A 404 1.81 14.94 7.98
C ALA A 404 2.28 16.15 8.83
N GLU A 405 1.56 17.27 8.78
CA GLU A 405 1.88 18.49 9.54
C GLU A 405 1.26 18.51 10.96
N ARG A 406 0.51 17.48 11.34
CA ARG A 406 -0.03 17.32 12.70
C ARG A 406 0.99 16.64 13.60
N LEU A 407 1.29 17.27 14.74
CA LEU A 407 2.12 16.74 15.82
C LEU A 407 1.18 16.23 16.91
N ILE A 408 1.20 14.93 17.22
CA ILE A 408 0.17 14.29 18.05
C ILE A 408 0.79 13.61 19.26
N THR A 409 0.26 13.91 20.44
CA THR A 409 0.58 13.21 21.70
C THR A 409 -0.68 12.53 22.24
N GLY A 410 -0.76 11.21 22.13
CA GLY A 410 -1.83 10.41 22.72
C GLY A 410 -1.47 9.96 24.14
N ILE A 411 -2.37 10.17 25.10
CA ILE A 411 -2.18 9.78 26.50
C ILE A 411 -3.31 8.84 26.92
N ASP A 412 -2.99 7.71 27.54
CA ASP A 412 -3.98 6.80 28.13
C ASP A 412 -3.41 6.17 29.41
N TYR A 413 -4.26 5.86 30.39
CA TYR A 413 -3.81 5.25 31.64
C TYR A 413 -3.49 3.75 31.48
N ASP A 414 -4.04 3.10 30.44
CA ASP A 414 -3.85 1.69 30.16
C ASP A 414 -2.52 1.46 29.42
N HIS A 415 -1.52 0.97 30.16
CA HIS A 415 -0.19 0.66 29.63
C HIS A 415 -0.21 -0.34 28.47
N ASP A 416 -1.15 -1.28 28.44
CA ASP A 416 -1.20 -2.30 27.40
C ASP A 416 -1.74 -1.72 26.09
N LYS A 417 -2.75 -0.84 26.16
CA LYS A 417 -3.23 -0.10 24.98
C LYS A 417 -2.13 0.76 24.38
N ILE A 418 -1.38 1.48 25.22
CA ILE A 418 -0.27 2.32 24.77
C ILE A 418 0.84 1.50 24.13
N LYS A 419 1.25 0.36 24.70
CA LYS A 419 2.23 -0.54 24.05
C LYS A 419 1.76 -1.02 22.68
N ILE A 420 0.47 -1.32 22.55
CA ILE A 420 -0.13 -1.73 21.28
C ILE A 420 -0.12 -0.59 20.28
N ALA A 421 -0.54 0.60 20.70
CA ALA A 421 -0.55 1.81 19.90
C ALA A 421 0.85 2.15 19.42
N GLN A 422 1.87 2.10 20.28
CA GLN A 422 3.28 2.34 19.93
C GLN A 422 3.81 1.35 18.88
N ASN A 423 3.29 0.12 18.85
CA ASN A 423 3.76 -0.96 17.99
C ASN A 423 2.87 -1.15 16.74
N CYS A 424 2.55 -0.06 16.04
CA CYS A 424 1.91 -0.11 14.73
C CYS A 424 2.88 0.35 13.63
N ALA A 425 2.80 -0.28 12.46
CA ALA A 425 3.68 0.01 11.33
C ALA A 425 3.46 1.41 10.73
N ILE A 426 2.28 1.99 10.97
CA ILE A 426 1.89 3.33 10.53
C ILE A 426 2.33 4.44 11.49
N LYS A 427 2.99 4.10 12.61
CA LYS A 427 3.60 5.09 13.50
C LYS A 427 4.75 5.79 12.80
N ASN A 428 4.71 7.12 12.82
CA ASN A 428 5.79 7.99 12.37
C ASN A 428 6.35 8.78 13.57
N ASP A 429 7.29 9.69 13.29
CA ASP A 429 7.95 10.51 14.31
C ASP A 429 7.06 11.65 14.84
N GLN A 430 5.94 11.94 14.16
CA GLN A 430 5.01 12.98 14.57
C GLN A 430 3.97 12.51 15.60
N ILE A 431 3.89 11.20 15.87
CA ILE A 431 2.98 10.64 16.87
C ILE A 431 3.78 10.06 18.04
N THR A 432 3.44 10.51 19.25
CA THR A 432 3.94 9.96 20.50
C THR A 432 2.79 9.43 21.34
N PHE A 433 2.98 8.26 21.96
CA PHE A 433 1.99 7.68 22.87
C PHE A 433 2.61 7.51 24.24
N THR A 434 1.92 7.98 25.28
CA THR A 434 2.41 7.98 26.66
C THR A 434 1.39 7.34 27.57
N ALA A 435 1.85 6.43 28.43
CA ALA A 435 1.00 5.85 29.47
C ALA A 435 1.00 6.76 30.70
N GLY A 436 -0.18 7.21 31.13
CA GLY A 436 -0.30 8.15 32.23
C GLY A 436 -1.73 8.48 32.63
N ASN A 437 -1.92 8.83 33.90
CA ASN A 437 -3.20 9.33 34.39
C ASN A 437 -3.32 10.83 34.03
N ILE A 438 -4.25 11.18 33.15
CA ILE A 438 -4.47 12.55 32.64
C ILE A 438 -4.75 13.58 33.74
N ILE A 439 -5.28 13.16 34.89
CA ILE A 439 -5.50 14.04 36.06
C ILE A 439 -4.17 14.48 36.65
N LYS A 440 -3.21 13.55 36.76
CA LYS A 440 -1.92 13.78 37.43
C LYS A 440 -0.82 14.23 36.48
N LEU A 441 -0.78 13.68 35.28
CA LEU A 441 0.29 13.87 34.31
C LEU A 441 0.28 15.30 33.79
N ASP A 442 1.37 16.06 33.95
CA ASP A 442 1.51 17.34 33.25
C ASP A 442 1.75 17.09 31.75
N PHE A 443 1.18 17.94 30.92
CA PHE A 443 1.29 17.86 29.47
C PHE A 443 1.66 19.22 28.88
N ASN A 444 2.27 19.18 27.70
CA ASN A 444 2.77 20.36 27.01
C ASN A 444 1.63 21.22 26.46
N GLU A 445 1.97 22.47 26.16
CA GLU A 445 1.07 23.38 25.46
C GLU A 445 0.68 22.81 24.08
N SER A 446 -0.60 22.88 23.73
CA SER A 446 -1.15 22.32 22.49
C SER A 446 -2.15 23.28 21.83
N ASP A 447 -2.22 23.21 20.50
CA ASP A 447 -3.22 23.93 19.72
C ASP A 447 -4.61 23.28 19.84
N VAL A 448 -4.63 21.96 20.03
CA VAL A 448 -5.87 21.20 20.18
C VAL A 448 -5.74 20.20 21.33
N PHE A 449 -6.70 20.23 22.25
CA PHE A 449 -6.93 19.13 23.19
C PHE A 449 -8.17 18.35 22.77
N ILE A 450 -8.07 17.02 22.75
CA ILE A 450 -9.18 16.13 22.44
C ILE A 450 -9.51 15.30 23.69
N LEU A 451 -10.79 15.30 24.07
CA LEU A 451 -11.37 14.47 25.11
C LEU A 451 -12.55 13.72 24.49
N ASN A 452 -12.26 12.56 23.91
CA ASN A 452 -13.25 11.75 23.18
C ASN A 452 -13.66 10.53 23.99
N ASP A 453 -14.91 10.50 24.48
CA ASP A 453 -15.47 9.41 25.28
C ASP A 453 -14.56 9.07 26.51
N VAL A 454 -14.04 10.09 27.21
CA VAL A 454 -13.12 9.92 28.36
C VAL A 454 -13.65 10.51 29.67
N LEU A 455 -14.41 11.61 29.61
CA LEU A 455 -14.82 12.35 30.81
C LEU A 455 -15.79 11.54 31.69
N HIS A 456 -16.66 10.73 31.08
CA HIS A 456 -17.62 9.88 31.80
C HIS A 456 -17.00 8.81 32.70
N TYR A 457 -15.69 8.55 32.60
CA TYR A 457 -14.97 7.68 33.53
C TYR A 457 -14.55 8.38 34.84
N MET A 458 -14.77 9.69 34.95
CA MET A 458 -14.31 10.52 36.07
C MET A 458 -15.48 11.22 36.79
N PRO A 459 -15.38 11.40 38.12
CA PRO A 459 -16.26 12.29 38.87
C PRO A 459 -16.22 13.74 38.37
N ILE A 460 -17.32 14.47 38.51
CA ILE A 460 -17.51 15.82 37.94
C ILE A 460 -16.41 16.82 38.34
N ASN A 461 -15.93 16.76 39.59
CA ASN A 461 -14.86 17.63 40.09
C ASN A 461 -13.54 17.38 39.35
N LEU A 462 -13.24 16.12 39.02
CA LEU A 462 -12.02 15.76 38.27
C LEU A 462 -12.18 16.08 36.77
N GLN A 463 -13.40 16.03 36.24
CA GLN A 463 -13.68 16.49 34.88
C GLN A 463 -13.38 17.98 34.73
N ILE A 464 -13.92 18.81 35.64
CA ILE A 464 -13.68 20.26 35.67
C ILE A 464 -12.18 20.54 35.78
N GLN A 465 -11.50 19.91 36.75
CA GLN A 465 -10.06 20.07 36.94
C GLN A 465 -9.25 19.73 35.66
N THR A 466 -9.64 18.65 34.97
CA THR A 466 -8.96 18.24 33.73
C THR A 466 -9.19 19.26 32.61
N ILE A 467 -10.41 19.77 32.46
CA ILE A 467 -10.75 20.79 31.46
C ILE A 467 -10.00 22.09 31.75
N GLU A 468 -9.99 22.56 33.00
CA GLU A 468 -9.23 23.74 33.42
C GLU A 468 -7.74 23.62 33.11
N LYS A 469 -7.18 22.43 33.33
CA LYS A 469 -5.78 22.13 32.97
C LYS A 469 -5.54 22.23 31.46
N CYS A 470 -6.46 21.72 30.63
CA CYS A 470 -6.39 21.89 29.18
C CYS A 470 -6.45 23.37 28.78
N ILE A 471 -7.37 24.15 29.38
CA ILE A 471 -7.51 25.60 29.12
C ILE A 471 -6.21 26.33 29.46
N ALA A 472 -5.58 26.02 30.60
CA ALA A 472 -4.33 26.63 31.03
C ALA A 472 -3.12 26.31 30.12
N LYS A 473 -3.20 25.24 29.33
CA LYS A 473 -2.14 24.79 28.40
C LYS A 473 -2.55 24.97 26.93
N LEU A 474 -3.61 25.72 26.65
CA LEU A 474 -4.10 25.94 25.30
C LEU A 474 -3.39 27.13 24.66
N THR A 475 -2.92 26.98 23.42
CA THR A 475 -2.30 28.10 22.68
C THR A 475 -3.33 29.19 22.35
N THR A 476 -2.83 30.37 21.96
CA THR A 476 -3.69 31.47 21.52
C THR A 476 -4.44 31.07 20.24
N LYS A 477 -5.78 31.04 20.30
CA LYS A 477 -6.71 30.50 19.27
C LYS A 477 -6.76 28.97 19.18
N GLY A 478 -6.24 28.25 20.18
CA GLY A 478 -6.42 26.81 20.28
C GLY A 478 -7.88 26.43 20.54
N MET A 479 -8.18 25.14 20.45
CA MET A 479 -9.51 24.60 20.74
C MET A 479 -9.48 23.35 21.62
N ILE A 480 -10.54 23.15 22.40
CA ILE A 480 -10.77 21.91 23.15
C ILE A 480 -11.98 21.22 22.54
N ILE A 481 -11.80 19.97 22.11
CA ILE A 481 -12.86 19.14 21.53
C ILE A 481 -13.28 18.12 22.57
N ILE A 482 -14.51 18.27 23.07
CA ILE A 482 -15.12 17.34 24.01
C ILE A 482 -16.24 16.60 23.30
N ARG A 483 -16.15 15.27 23.29
CA ARG A 483 -17.26 14.41 22.87
C ARG A 483 -17.58 13.44 23.99
N ASP A 484 -18.82 13.47 24.44
CA ASP A 484 -19.33 12.58 25.48
C ASP A 484 -20.76 12.14 25.13
N ALA A 485 -21.23 11.08 25.79
CA ALA A 485 -22.58 10.57 25.64
C ALA A 485 -23.59 11.52 26.30
N ASP A 486 -24.55 12.00 25.53
CA ASP A 486 -25.66 12.78 26.05
C ASP A 486 -26.75 11.84 26.62
N LYS A 487 -26.82 11.75 27.95
CA LYS A 487 -27.82 10.94 28.66
C LYS A 487 -29.26 11.47 28.51
N SER A 488 -29.44 12.73 28.10
CA SER A 488 -30.77 13.32 27.90
C SER A 488 -31.41 12.91 26.57
N LEU A 489 -30.61 12.49 25.60
CA LEU A 489 -31.05 12.03 24.28
C LEU A 489 -31.38 10.53 24.28
N GLN A 490 -32.44 10.13 25.00
CA GLN A 490 -32.88 8.73 25.13
C GLN A 490 -33.13 7.98 23.80
N LYS A 491 -33.37 8.69 22.69
CA LYS A 491 -33.62 8.09 21.36
C LYS A 491 -32.36 7.67 20.58
N ARG A 492 -31.15 7.91 21.12
CA ARG A 492 -29.88 7.63 20.43
C ARG A 492 -28.96 6.64 21.17
N HIS A 493 -29.42 6.05 22.28
CA HIS A 493 -28.73 4.97 23.00
C HIS A 493 -29.08 3.60 22.42
#